data_AF-A0A8B8ACI6-F1
#
_entry.id   AF-A0A8B8ACI6-F1
#
_cell.length_a   1.000
_cell.length_b   1.000
_cell.length_c   1.000
_cell.angle_alpha   90.00
_cell.angle_beta   90.00
_cell.angle_gamma   90.00
#
_symmetry.space_group_name_H-M   'P 1'
#
loop_
_entity.id
_entity.type
_entity.pdbx_description
1 polymer ?
#
loop_
_entity_poly.entity_id
_entity_poly.type
_entity_poly.pdbx_seq_one_letter_code
_entity_poly.pdbx_strand_id
1 'polypeptide(L)'
;MLNLENMAAFLLFFLECYHVSGHLNVLFRIRLLPRRDLVRIRFYFLFDLLTVFASSFLFLQRLQWLAAIQIVQHLYYFLFWEKTAPAKKIVSWSSLDWTASEYKEEWHFDSILGTAFDIIVHCSMAFFLGQYLSTVQILLSVFLVQCSLLAVLCGPWFAWSTPWAAPKWVQKRIRPLAKEECRLGLSKES
;
A
#
# COMPACT_ATOMS: atom_id res chain seq x y z
N MET A 1 -7.06 29.23 14.74
CA MET A 1 -8.39 28.66 14.47
C MET A 1 -8.25 27.63 13.36
N LEU A 2 -8.77 26.41 13.54
CA LEU A 2 -8.88 25.45 12.43
C LEU A 2 -9.94 25.98 11.46
N ASN A 3 -9.53 26.52 10.32
CA ASN A 3 -10.44 26.73 9.19
C ASN A 3 -10.63 25.39 8.45
N LEU A 4 -11.70 25.29 7.65
CA LEU A 4 -12.05 24.07 6.91
C LEU A 4 -10.90 23.59 6.01
N GLU A 5 -10.17 24.52 5.42
CA GLU A 5 -9.01 24.28 4.57
C GLU A 5 -7.87 23.58 5.35
N ASN A 6 -7.50 24.08 6.53
CA ASN A 6 -6.47 23.46 7.37
C ASN A 6 -6.89 22.08 7.86
N MET A 7 -8.18 21.86 8.12
CA MET A 7 -8.69 20.54 8.49
C MET A 7 -8.60 19.56 7.32
N ALA A 8 -8.99 19.99 6.12
CA ALA A 8 -8.88 19.17 4.91
C ALA A 8 -7.41 18.84 4.59
N ALA A 9 -6.52 19.83 4.63
CA ALA A 9 -5.08 19.63 4.46
C ALA A 9 -4.52 18.64 5.48
N PHE A 10 -4.93 18.75 6.76
CA PHE A 10 -4.47 17.86 7.82
C PHE A 10 -4.91 16.41 7.60
N LEU A 11 -6.19 16.20 7.25
CA LEU A 11 -6.75 14.88 6.99
C LEU A 11 -6.09 14.23 5.76
N LEU A 12 -5.97 14.97 4.66
CA LEU A 12 -5.31 14.48 3.46
C LEU A 12 -3.84 14.18 3.73
N PHE A 13 -3.12 15.07 4.42
CA PHE A 13 -1.72 14.84 4.80
C PHE A 13 -1.54 13.58 5.63
N PHE A 14 -2.41 13.37 6.63
CA PHE A 14 -2.45 12.15 7.43
C PHE A 14 -2.61 10.90 6.55
N LEU A 15 -3.56 10.93 5.61
CA LEU A 15 -3.83 9.80 4.72
C LEU A 15 -2.66 9.53 3.77
N GLU A 16 -2.10 10.56 3.14
CA GLU A 16 -0.94 10.41 2.25
C GLU A 16 0.26 9.83 3.02
N CYS A 17 0.55 10.31 4.24
CA CYS A 17 1.60 9.74 5.09
C CYS A 17 1.32 8.29 5.52
N TYR A 18 0.06 7.94 5.76
CA TYR A 18 -0.35 6.56 6.03
C TYR A 18 -0.06 5.65 4.83
N HIS A 19 -0.41 6.09 3.62
CA HIS A 19 -0.13 5.35 2.39
C HIS A 19 1.37 5.21 2.11
N VAL A 20 2.16 6.28 2.25
CA VAL A 20 3.64 6.21 2.16
C VAL A 20 4.17 5.13 3.08
N SER A 21 3.77 5.14 4.35
CA SER A 21 4.27 4.20 5.35
C SER A 21 3.81 2.76 5.07
N GLY A 22 2.57 2.58 4.63
CA GLY A 22 2.02 1.29 4.23
C GLY A 22 2.79 0.69 3.06
N HIS A 23 3.02 1.46 2.00
CA HIS A 23 3.77 1.03 0.83
C HIS A 23 5.24 0.75 1.15
N LEU A 24 5.88 1.55 2.02
CA LEU A 24 7.24 1.27 2.50
C LEU A 24 7.33 -0.09 3.23
N ASN A 25 6.34 -0.43 4.05
CA ASN A 25 6.29 -1.74 4.72
C ASN A 25 6.21 -2.89 3.72
N VAL A 26 5.45 -2.73 2.62
CA VAL A 26 5.34 -3.73 1.56
C VAL A 26 6.63 -3.81 0.74
N LEU A 27 7.13 -2.68 0.26
CA LEU A 27 8.34 -2.58 -0.57
C LEU A 27 9.56 -3.22 0.13
N PHE A 28 9.76 -2.90 1.41
CA PHE A 28 10.87 -3.42 2.20
C PHE A 28 10.55 -4.73 2.93
N ARG A 29 9.38 -5.33 2.67
CA ARG A 29 8.96 -6.62 3.25
C ARG A 29 8.98 -6.66 4.78
N ILE A 30 8.68 -5.53 5.42
CA ILE A 30 8.71 -5.38 6.89
C ILE A 30 7.46 -6.00 7.52
N ARG A 31 6.29 -5.70 6.97
CA ARG A 31 4.99 -6.27 7.37
C ARG A 31 4.23 -6.62 6.10
N LEU A 32 3.85 -7.88 5.97
CA LEU A 32 3.12 -8.41 4.81
C LEU A 32 1.92 -9.24 5.29
N LEU A 33 0.97 -9.50 4.40
CA LEU A 33 -0.14 -10.42 4.63
C LEU A 33 0.09 -11.76 3.95
N PRO A 34 -0.48 -12.86 4.46
CA PRO A 34 -0.64 -14.08 3.66
C PRO A 34 -1.42 -13.76 2.38
N ARG A 35 -1.09 -14.41 1.28
CA ARG A 35 -1.71 -14.17 -0.03
C ARG A 35 -3.22 -14.28 0.03
N ARG A 36 -3.73 -15.28 0.75
CA ARG A 36 -5.17 -15.55 0.94
C ARG A 36 -5.93 -14.42 1.66
N ASP A 37 -5.25 -13.65 2.49
CA ASP A 37 -5.82 -12.48 3.15
C ASP A 37 -5.68 -11.25 2.23
N LEU A 38 -4.54 -11.14 1.52
CA LEU A 38 -4.25 -10.04 0.60
C LEU A 38 -5.22 -9.96 -0.59
N VAL A 39 -5.71 -11.09 -1.11
CA VAL A 39 -6.73 -11.06 -2.18
C VAL A 39 -8.01 -10.34 -1.77
N ARG A 40 -8.29 -10.23 -0.47
CA ARG A 40 -9.52 -9.61 0.05
C ARG A 40 -9.41 -8.09 0.19
N ILE A 41 -8.21 -7.52 0.14
CA ILE A 41 -7.99 -6.09 0.36
C ILE A 41 -8.14 -5.25 -0.92
N ARG A 42 -8.89 -5.73 -1.92
CA ARG A 42 -9.11 -5.02 -3.20
C ARG A 42 -9.55 -3.56 -3.02
N PHE A 43 -10.41 -3.30 -2.04
CA PHE A 43 -10.94 -1.96 -1.78
C PHE A 43 -9.88 -0.97 -1.26
N TYR A 44 -8.72 -1.45 -0.81
CA TYR A 44 -7.58 -0.58 -0.49
C TYR A 44 -7.13 0.24 -1.70
N PHE A 45 -7.06 -0.35 -2.90
CA PHE A 45 -6.67 0.38 -4.12
C PHE A 45 -7.65 1.51 -4.46
N LEU A 46 -8.94 1.32 -4.17
CA LEU A 46 -9.94 2.38 -4.37
C LEU A 46 -9.75 3.50 -3.34
N PHE A 47 -9.51 3.15 -2.08
CA PHE A 47 -9.26 4.12 -1.02
C PHE A 47 -8.01 4.96 -1.32
N ASP A 48 -6.91 4.30 -1.63
CA ASP A 48 -5.62 4.90 -1.98
C ASP A 48 -5.72 5.84 -3.21
N LEU A 49 -6.42 5.41 -4.26
CA LEU A 49 -6.75 6.25 -5.40
C LEU A 49 -7.53 7.51 -5.00
N LEU A 50 -8.53 7.37 -4.13
CA LEU A 50 -9.38 8.49 -3.73
C LEU A 50 -8.61 9.53 -2.90
N THR A 51 -7.61 9.13 -2.13
CA THR A 51 -6.77 10.11 -1.40
C THR A 51 -5.96 10.93 -2.39
N VAL A 52 -5.29 10.28 -3.34
CA VAL A 52 -4.51 10.99 -4.38
C VAL A 52 -5.40 11.90 -5.23
N PHE A 53 -6.59 11.44 -5.60
CA PHE A 53 -7.57 12.26 -6.31
C PHE A 53 -7.98 13.48 -5.49
N ALA A 54 -8.35 13.30 -4.22
CA ALA A 54 -8.75 14.41 -3.35
C ALA A 54 -7.59 15.40 -3.12
N SER A 55 -6.40 14.90 -2.85
CA SER A 55 -5.17 15.68 -2.67
C SER A 55 -4.83 16.50 -3.91
N SER A 56 -4.79 15.88 -5.09
CA SER A 56 -4.33 16.53 -6.33
C SER A 56 -5.41 17.32 -7.06
N PHE A 57 -6.59 16.73 -7.30
CA PHE A 57 -7.65 17.29 -8.13
C PHE A 57 -8.66 18.14 -7.39
N LEU A 58 -8.86 17.94 -6.08
CA LEU A 58 -9.83 18.72 -5.32
C LEU A 58 -9.15 19.81 -4.48
N PHE A 59 -8.06 19.47 -3.79
CA PHE A 59 -7.40 20.38 -2.86
C PHE A 59 -6.25 21.19 -3.51
N LEU A 60 -5.17 20.54 -3.92
CA LEU A 60 -3.95 21.22 -4.38
C LEU A 60 -4.08 21.87 -5.77
N GLN A 61 -4.90 21.29 -6.65
CA GLN A 61 -4.95 21.64 -8.09
C GLN A 61 -3.56 21.59 -8.76
N ARG A 62 -2.71 20.66 -8.32
CA ARG A 62 -1.32 20.49 -8.77
C ARG A 62 -1.00 19.01 -8.91
N LEU A 63 0.01 18.71 -9.73
CA LEU A 63 0.48 17.34 -10.00
C LEU A 63 -0.61 16.42 -10.59
N GLN A 64 -1.65 16.97 -11.23
CA GLN A 64 -2.78 16.22 -11.78
C GLN A 64 -2.32 15.16 -12.80
N TRP A 65 -1.27 15.44 -13.57
CA TRP A 65 -0.69 14.46 -14.51
C TRP A 65 -0.12 13.24 -13.77
N LEU A 66 0.57 13.46 -12.64
CA LEU A 66 1.16 12.41 -11.83
C LEU A 66 0.06 11.59 -11.14
N ALA A 67 -0.93 12.29 -10.59
CA ALA A 67 -2.13 11.68 -10.02
C ALA A 67 -2.90 10.85 -11.05
N ALA A 68 -3.06 11.33 -12.28
CA ALA A 68 -3.77 10.59 -13.33
C ALA A 68 -3.10 9.24 -13.66
N ILE A 69 -1.77 9.19 -13.69
CA ILE A 69 -1.03 7.94 -13.92
C ILE A 69 -1.29 6.95 -12.77
N GLN A 70 -1.17 7.40 -11.51
CA GLN A 70 -1.45 6.57 -10.34
C GLN A 70 -2.91 6.10 -10.29
N ILE A 71 -3.86 6.99 -10.60
CA ILE A 71 -5.29 6.67 -10.66
C ILE A 71 -5.54 5.56 -11.68
N VAL A 72 -4.95 5.63 -12.88
CA VAL A 72 -5.10 4.59 -13.91
C VAL A 72 -4.51 3.26 -13.43
N GLN A 73 -3.33 3.28 -12.81
CA GLN A 73 -2.70 2.09 -12.23
C GLN A 73 -3.59 1.44 -11.15
N HIS A 74 -4.12 2.23 -10.22
CA HIS A 74 -4.96 1.71 -9.14
C HIS A 74 -6.34 1.28 -9.61
N LEU A 75 -6.93 1.94 -10.60
CA LEU A 75 -8.15 1.47 -11.27
C LEU A 75 -7.93 0.11 -11.92
N TYR A 76 -6.80 -0.08 -12.60
CA TYR A 76 -6.44 -1.36 -13.17
C TYR A 76 -6.39 -2.45 -12.08
N TYR A 77 -5.66 -2.22 -10.99
CA TYR A 77 -5.57 -3.21 -9.91
C TYR A 77 -6.91 -3.44 -9.22
N PHE A 78 -7.74 -2.42 -9.06
CA PHE A 78 -9.08 -2.58 -8.49
C PHE A 78 -10.00 -3.43 -9.38
N LEU A 79 -10.01 -3.20 -10.69
CA LEU A 79 -10.91 -3.91 -11.63
C LEU A 79 -10.44 -5.34 -11.93
N PHE A 80 -9.12 -5.51 -12.05
CA PHE A 80 -8.47 -6.74 -12.49
C PHE A 80 -7.78 -7.52 -11.38
N TRP A 81 -8.01 -7.15 -10.11
CA TRP A 81 -7.50 -7.87 -8.94
C TRP A 81 -7.77 -9.37 -9.03
N GLU A 82 -6.71 -10.18 -8.94
CA GLU A 82 -6.76 -11.64 -9.08
C GLU A 82 -7.35 -12.18 -10.40
N LYS A 83 -7.53 -11.34 -11.44
CA LYS A 83 -8.05 -11.77 -12.74
C LYS A 83 -6.96 -11.91 -13.80
N THR A 84 -6.02 -10.97 -13.83
CA THR A 84 -4.96 -10.92 -14.85
C THR A 84 -3.62 -11.38 -14.28
N ALA A 85 -2.74 -11.90 -15.13
CA ALA A 85 -1.39 -12.33 -14.73
C ALA A 85 -0.59 -11.21 -14.03
N PRO A 86 -0.58 -9.94 -14.49
CA PRO A 86 0.10 -8.85 -13.79
C PRO A 86 -0.47 -8.59 -12.38
N ALA A 87 -1.79 -8.60 -12.21
CA ALA A 87 -2.41 -8.39 -10.90
C ALA A 87 -2.09 -9.55 -9.95
N LYS A 88 -2.19 -10.81 -10.42
CA LYS A 88 -1.83 -12.00 -9.64
C LYS A 88 -0.36 -12.00 -9.23
N LYS A 89 0.54 -11.53 -10.10
CA LYS A 89 1.97 -11.38 -9.81
C LYS A 89 2.22 -10.37 -8.68
N ILE A 90 1.54 -9.23 -8.70
CA ILE A 90 1.64 -8.21 -7.63
C ILE A 90 1.14 -8.77 -6.30
N VAL A 91 -0.02 -9.43 -6.29
CA VAL A 91 -0.59 -10.11 -5.12
C VAL A 91 0.42 -11.11 -4.54
N SER A 92 0.97 -11.96 -5.39
CA SER A 92 1.97 -12.94 -4.99
C SER A 92 3.22 -12.26 -4.41
N TRP A 93 3.84 -11.32 -5.14
CA TRP A 93 5.09 -10.66 -4.75
C TRP A 93 5.00 -9.88 -3.42
N SER A 94 3.83 -9.27 -3.15
CA SER A 94 3.56 -8.48 -1.94
C SER A 94 3.04 -9.31 -0.75
N SER A 95 3.09 -10.64 -0.83
CA SER A 95 2.59 -11.54 0.22
C SER A 95 3.71 -12.23 1.02
N LEU A 96 3.37 -12.74 2.19
CA LEU A 96 4.25 -13.61 2.99
C LEU A 96 4.60 -14.90 2.24
N ASP A 97 3.68 -15.41 1.41
CA ASP A 97 3.83 -16.60 0.59
C ASP A 97 5.04 -16.48 -0.38
N TRP A 98 5.31 -15.27 -0.88
CA TRP A 98 6.53 -14.98 -1.64
C TRP A 98 7.79 -15.14 -0.79
N THR A 99 7.79 -14.58 0.41
CA THR A 99 8.97 -14.64 1.30
C THR A 99 9.27 -16.05 1.79
N ALA A 100 8.28 -16.93 1.77
CA ALA A 100 8.40 -18.35 2.09
C ALA A 100 8.76 -19.23 0.89
N SER A 101 8.78 -18.69 -0.34
CA SER A 101 9.13 -19.45 -1.55
C SER A 101 10.63 -19.46 -1.81
N GLU A 102 11.07 -20.39 -2.66
CA GLU A 102 12.46 -20.46 -3.16
C GLU A 102 12.83 -19.24 -4.02
N TYR A 103 11.84 -18.49 -4.50
CA TYR A 103 12.00 -17.34 -5.40
C TYR A 103 12.12 -16.01 -4.66
N LYS A 104 12.18 -16.02 -3.32
CA LYS A 104 12.15 -14.80 -2.50
C LYS A 104 13.19 -13.74 -2.88
N GLU A 105 14.32 -14.15 -3.46
CA GLU A 105 15.45 -13.32 -3.89
C GLU A 105 15.32 -12.81 -5.34
N GLU A 106 14.33 -13.27 -6.10
CA GLU A 106 14.12 -12.82 -7.48
C GLU A 106 13.68 -11.35 -7.53
N TRP A 107 14.31 -10.60 -8.44
CA TRP A 107 13.97 -9.20 -8.66
C TRP A 107 12.77 -9.06 -9.58
N HIS A 108 11.66 -8.60 -9.01
CA HIS A 108 10.45 -8.24 -9.75
C HIS A 108 10.41 -6.72 -9.93
N PHE A 109 11.22 -6.22 -10.86
CA PHE A 109 11.41 -4.79 -11.08
C PHE A 109 10.11 -4.06 -11.39
N ASP A 110 9.18 -4.67 -12.12
CA ASP A 110 7.85 -4.12 -12.37
C ASP A 110 7.06 -3.87 -11.07
N SER A 111 7.10 -4.84 -10.14
CA SER A 111 6.42 -4.71 -8.85
C SER A 111 7.12 -3.68 -7.94
N ILE A 112 8.45 -3.70 -7.92
CA ILE A 112 9.27 -2.75 -7.14
C ILE A 112 9.05 -1.32 -7.65
N LEU A 113 9.12 -1.11 -8.97
CA LEU A 113 8.94 0.20 -9.58
C LEU A 113 7.51 0.72 -9.42
N GLY A 114 6.50 -0.14 -9.55
CA GLY A 114 5.10 0.24 -9.29
C GLY A 114 4.88 0.71 -7.85
N THR A 115 5.34 -0.05 -6.85
CA THR A 115 5.21 0.35 -5.44
C THR A 115 6.08 1.56 -5.10
N ALA A 116 7.28 1.68 -5.68
CA ALA A 116 8.13 2.87 -5.49
C ALA A 116 7.50 4.12 -6.11
N PHE A 117 6.85 3.98 -7.27
CA PHE A 117 6.09 5.05 -7.89
C PHE A 117 4.95 5.51 -6.97
N ASP A 118 4.18 4.59 -6.39
CA ASP A 118 3.11 4.92 -5.44
C ASP A 118 3.66 5.72 -4.25
N ILE A 119 4.78 5.29 -3.66
CA ILE A 119 5.46 6.02 -2.58
C ILE A 119 5.82 7.44 -3.02
N ILE A 120 6.37 7.61 -4.22
CA ILE A 120 6.75 8.94 -4.74
C ILE A 120 5.52 9.83 -4.91
N VAL A 121 4.41 9.30 -5.43
CA VAL A 121 3.16 10.06 -5.60
C VAL A 121 2.65 10.53 -4.24
N HIS A 122 2.48 9.62 -3.28
CA HIS A 122 1.98 9.98 -1.95
C HIS A 122 2.93 10.91 -1.19
N CYS A 123 4.25 10.70 -1.29
CA CYS A 123 5.24 11.62 -0.72
C CYS A 123 5.13 13.02 -1.32
N SER A 124 4.92 13.12 -2.64
CA SER A 124 4.75 14.40 -3.32
C SER A 124 3.49 15.11 -2.84
N MET A 125 2.36 14.39 -2.74
CA MET A 125 1.11 14.95 -2.22
C MET A 125 1.26 15.40 -0.77
N ALA A 126 1.84 14.54 0.10
CA ALA A 126 2.11 14.87 1.50
C ALA A 126 3.02 16.09 1.63
N PHE A 127 4.07 16.21 0.82
CA PHE A 127 4.97 17.35 0.85
C PHE A 127 4.24 18.66 0.56
N PHE A 128 3.42 18.72 -0.50
CA PHE A 128 2.66 19.92 -0.83
C PHE A 128 1.57 20.24 0.19
N LEU A 129 0.85 19.22 0.70
CA LEU A 129 -0.14 19.41 1.77
C LEU A 129 0.49 19.92 3.06
N GLY A 130 1.71 19.46 3.39
CA GLY A 130 2.45 19.89 4.56
C GLY A 130 2.77 21.39 4.57
N GLN A 131 2.80 22.05 3.41
CA GLN A 131 3.02 23.51 3.32
C GLN A 131 1.84 24.33 3.87
N TYR A 132 0.66 23.72 4.02
CA TYR A 132 -0.53 24.33 4.60
C TYR A 132 -0.65 24.09 6.12
N LEU A 133 0.27 23.30 6.69
CA LEU A 133 0.20 22.87 8.08
C LEU A 133 1.32 23.49 8.92
N SER A 134 0.99 23.81 10.16
CA SER A 134 2.01 24.15 11.17
C SER A 134 2.84 22.92 11.54
N THR A 135 4.06 23.13 12.06
CA THR A 135 4.92 22.06 12.58
C THR A 135 4.20 21.18 13.61
N VAL A 136 3.38 21.77 14.49
CA VAL A 136 2.61 21.02 15.49
C VAL A 136 1.60 20.08 14.83
N GLN A 137 0.89 20.56 13.80
CA GLN A 137 -0.05 19.72 13.04
C GLN A 137 0.66 18.59 12.29
N ILE A 138 1.82 18.85 11.70
CA ILE A 138 2.62 17.80 11.04
C ILE A 138 3.03 16.74 12.06
N LEU A 139 3.60 17.13 13.21
CA LEU A 139 4.03 16.19 14.25
C LEU A 139 2.86 15.38 14.81
N LEU A 140 1.72 16.02 15.05
CA LEU A 140 0.50 15.34 15.50
C LEU A 140 0.02 14.34 14.44
N SER A 141 0.01 14.72 13.18
CA SER A 141 -0.41 13.83 12.08
C SER A 141 0.50 12.61 11.97
N VAL A 142 1.83 12.81 12.00
CA VAL A 142 2.80 11.70 11.98
C VAL A 142 2.63 10.77 13.18
N PHE A 143 2.38 11.32 14.37
CA PHE A 143 2.07 10.53 15.56
C PHE A 143 0.80 9.69 15.36
N LEU A 144 -0.27 10.29 14.83
CA LEU A 144 -1.51 9.57 14.53
C LEU A 144 -1.30 8.48 13.48
N VAL A 145 -0.52 8.75 12.43
CA VAL A 145 -0.15 7.75 11.42
C VAL A 145 0.53 6.55 12.08
N GLN A 146 1.50 6.81 12.96
CA GLN A 146 2.19 5.74 13.68
C GLN A 146 1.22 4.92 14.56
N CYS A 147 0.31 5.59 15.29
CA CYS A 147 -0.73 4.92 16.07
C CYS A 147 -1.64 4.04 15.18
N SER A 148 -2.08 4.55 14.03
CA SER A 148 -2.91 3.80 13.08
C SER A 148 -2.17 2.59 12.49
N LEU A 149 -0.89 2.74 12.13
CA LEU A 149 -0.06 1.63 11.64
C LEU A 149 0.14 0.57 12.72
N LEU A 150 0.39 0.97 13.98
CA LEU A 150 0.50 0.01 15.08
C LEU A 150 -0.81 -0.74 15.29
N ALA A 151 -1.96 -0.05 15.25
CA ALA A 151 -3.26 -0.67 15.41
C ALA A 151 -3.59 -1.67 14.28
N VAL A 152 -3.28 -1.31 13.03
CA VAL A 152 -3.64 -2.11 11.84
C VAL A 152 -2.58 -3.16 11.51
N LEU A 153 -1.32 -2.75 11.39
CA LEU A 153 -0.22 -3.64 10.96
C LEU A 153 0.36 -4.44 12.12
N CYS A 154 0.35 -3.92 13.35
CA CYS A 154 0.88 -4.62 14.53
C CYS A 154 -0.20 -5.19 15.46
N GLY A 155 -1.48 -4.88 15.22
CA GLY A 155 -2.59 -5.39 16.00
C GLY A 155 -2.82 -6.90 15.78
N PRO A 156 -3.35 -7.61 16.80
CA PRO A 156 -3.61 -9.05 16.71
C PRO A 156 -4.80 -9.41 15.81
N TRP A 157 -5.57 -8.42 15.38
CA TRP A 157 -6.83 -8.57 14.63
C TRP A 157 -6.60 -8.92 13.16
N PHE A 158 -5.45 -8.55 12.61
CA PHE A 158 -5.10 -8.73 11.21
C PHE A 158 -3.87 -9.65 11.08
N ALA A 159 -3.78 -10.35 9.95
CA ALA A 159 -2.68 -11.29 9.71
C ALA A 159 -1.36 -10.62 9.28
N TRP A 160 -1.25 -9.29 9.40
CA TRP A 160 -0.02 -8.56 9.08
C TRP A 160 1.11 -9.07 9.95
N SER A 161 2.18 -9.52 9.32
CA SER A 161 3.30 -10.14 10.02
C SER A 161 4.62 -9.85 9.33
N THR A 162 5.68 -9.86 10.14
CA THR A 162 7.04 -9.81 9.64
C THR A 162 7.45 -11.21 9.19
N PRO A 163 8.05 -11.39 7.99
CA PRO A 163 8.31 -12.71 7.41
C PRO A 163 9.03 -13.70 8.34
N TRP A 164 10.00 -13.23 9.11
CA TRP A 164 10.81 -14.05 10.03
C TRP A 164 10.24 -14.15 11.45
N ALA A 165 9.12 -13.50 11.75
CA ALA A 165 8.53 -13.44 13.09
C ALA A 165 6.99 -13.58 13.07
N ALA A 166 6.45 -14.28 12.07
CA ALA A 166 5.01 -14.50 11.96
C ALA A 166 4.49 -15.42 13.10
N PRO A 167 3.39 -15.08 13.79
CA PRO A 167 2.78 -15.96 14.79
C PRO A 167 2.34 -17.31 14.20
N LYS A 168 2.32 -18.37 15.02
CA LYS A 168 1.94 -19.73 14.57
C LYS A 168 0.61 -19.80 13.82
N TRP A 169 -0.38 -18.99 14.21
CA TRP A 169 -1.68 -18.96 13.54
C TRP A 169 -1.65 -18.30 12.15
N VAL A 170 -0.73 -17.34 11.93
CA VAL A 170 -0.47 -16.73 10.62
C VAL A 170 0.32 -17.69 9.75
N GLN A 171 1.36 -18.35 10.31
CA GLN A 171 2.18 -19.33 9.58
C GLN A 171 1.36 -20.44 8.93
N LYS A 172 0.30 -20.91 9.60
CA LYS A 172 -0.65 -21.91 9.06
C LYS A 172 -1.39 -21.47 7.79
N ARG A 173 -1.39 -20.17 7.49
CA ARG A 173 -2.08 -19.59 6.32
C ARG A 173 -1.14 -19.31 5.15
N ILE A 174 0.17 -19.33 5.39
CA ILE A 174 1.21 -19.09 4.38
C ILE A 174 1.43 -20.38 3.61
N ARG A 175 1.42 -20.30 2.28
CA ARG A 175 1.79 -21.41 1.40
C ARG A 175 2.92 -20.96 0.47
N PRO A 176 4.08 -21.62 0.47
CA PRO A 176 5.14 -21.32 -0.50
C PRO A 176 4.60 -21.38 -1.93
N LEU A 177 4.87 -20.32 -2.70
CA LEU A 177 4.40 -20.18 -4.07
C LEU A 177 5.18 -21.09 -5.03
N ALA A 178 4.47 -21.68 -6.00
CA ALA A 178 5.09 -22.40 -7.10
C ALA A 178 5.68 -21.44 -8.15
N LYS A 179 6.55 -21.97 -9.02
CA LYS A 179 7.21 -21.21 -10.08
C LYS A 179 6.23 -20.45 -10.97
N GLU A 180 5.11 -21.08 -11.32
CA GLU A 180 4.08 -20.53 -12.19
C GLU A 180 3.35 -19.36 -11.52
N GLU A 181 3.12 -19.44 -10.21
CA GLU A 181 2.48 -18.39 -9.41
C GLU A 181 3.40 -17.18 -9.21
N CYS A 182 4.71 -17.43 -9.09
CA CYS A 182 5.74 -16.41 -8.98
C CYS A 182 5.96 -15.69 -10.33
N ARG A 183 6.26 -16.42 -11.40
CA ARG A 183 6.74 -15.81 -12.66
C ARG A 183 5.63 -15.48 -13.65
N LEU A 184 4.59 -16.30 -13.71
CA LEU A 184 3.55 -16.22 -14.74
C LEU A 184 2.23 -15.70 -14.20
N GLY A 185 2.11 -15.52 -12.88
CA GLY A 185 0.84 -15.19 -12.23
C GLY A 185 -0.24 -16.25 -12.47
N LEU A 186 0.16 -17.49 -12.76
CA LEU A 186 -0.75 -18.60 -13.01
C LEU A 186 -0.92 -19.38 -11.71
N SER A 187 -2.02 -19.17 -11.00
CA SER A 187 -2.43 -20.13 -9.96
C SER A 187 -3.15 -21.29 -10.64
N LYS A 188 -2.79 -22.53 -10.30
CA LYS A 188 -3.68 -23.67 -10.58
C LYS A 188 -4.99 -23.35 -9.87
N GLU A 189 -6.07 -23.29 -10.63
CA GLU A 189 -7.34 -22.72 -10.20
C GLU A 189 -7.83 -23.27 -8.85
N SER A 190 -8.42 -22.36 -8.09
CA SER A 190 -9.30 -22.57 -6.94
C SER A 190 -10.57 -23.29 -7.34
#